data_AF-R7PYP7-F1
#
_entry.id   AF-R7PYP7-F1
#
_cell.length_a   1.000
_cell.length_b   1.000
_cell.length_c   1.000
_cell.angle_alpha   90.00
_cell.angle_beta   90.00
_cell.angle_gamma   90.00
#
_symmetry.space_group_name_H-M   'P 1'
#
loop_
_entity.id
_entity.type
_entity.pdbx_description
1 polymer ?
#
loop_
_entity_poly.entity_id
_entity_poly.type
_entity_poly.pdbx_seq_one_letter_code
_entity_poly.pdbx_strand_id
1 'polypeptide(L)'
;MGIFSKNETLLTLDAVHVGEVDPTNETGTGYKNVMTYSFDVSKNRMIRAQVKSDAPIDVVIANEDGSLAGHREGVTDDVVGPFSTSKNASMGLILGLYPGDKATVSVKVWTDSK
;
A
#
# COMPACT_ATOMS: atom_id res chain seq x y z
N MET A 1 -25.74 -5.86 -22.14
CA MET A 1 -25.82 -5.32 -20.76
C MET A 1 -24.44 -5.47 -20.14
N GLY A 2 -23.66 -4.39 -20.08
CA GLY A 2 -22.34 -4.42 -19.45
C GLY A 2 -22.49 -4.15 -17.96
N ILE A 3 -22.27 -5.17 -17.12
CA ILE A 3 -22.19 -4.99 -15.68
C ILE A 3 -20.85 -4.30 -15.43
N PHE A 4 -20.86 -2.97 -15.33
CA PHE A 4 -19.73 -2.23 -14.77
C PHE A 4 -19.66 -2.59 -13.28
N SER A 5 -18.76 -3.54 -12.94
CA SER A 5 -18.33 -3.73 -11.56
C SER A 5 -17.90 -2.36 -11.03
N LYS A 6 -18.59 -1.84 -10.01
CA LYS A 6 -18.22 -0.57 -9.39
C LYS A 6 -17.01 -0.88 -8.52
N ASN A 7 -15.93 -0.10 -8.59
CA ASN A 7 -14.82 -0.30 -7.67
C ASN A 7 -15.07 0.54 -6.42
N GLU A 8 -14.98 -0.07 -5.24
CA GLU A 8 -15.05 0.62 -3.95
C GLU A 8 -13.63 1.01 -3.54
N THR A 9 -13.38 2.31 -3.36
CA THR A 9 -12.06 2.83 -2.96
C THR A 9 -11.93 2.74 -1.44
N LEU A 10 -10.88 2.10 -0.95
CA LEU A 10 -10.64 1.81 0.46
C LEU A 10 -9.64 2.79 1.07
N LEU A 11 -8.64 3.20 0.30
CA LEU A 11 -7.59 4.13 0.71
C LEU A 11 -7.17 4.96 -0.50
N THR A 12 -6.96 6.26 -0.29
CA THR A 12 -6.31 7.15 -1.26
C THR A 12 -5.24 7.96 -0.53
N LEU A 13 -4.02 7.86 -1.03
CA LEU A 13 -2.87 8.63 -0.61
C LEU A 13 -2.39 9.45 -1.81
N ASP A 14 -2.26 10.76 -1.63
CA ASP A 14 -1.83 11.67 -2.68
C ASP A 14 -0.52 12.33 -2.27
N ALA A 15 0.50 12.23 -3.12
CA ALA A 15 1.82 12.83 -2.95
C ALA A 15 2.45 12.64 -1.55
N VAL A 16 2.47 11.40 -1.03
CA VAL A 16 3.15 11.06 0.23
C VAL A 16 4.66 11.05 0.02
N HIS A 17 5.39 11.76 0.88
CA HIS A 17 6.86 11.71 0.91
C HIS A 17 7.35 10.55 1.80
N VAL A 18 8.12 9.64 1.20
CA VAL A 18 8.76 8.51 1.86
C VAL A 18 10.28 8.74 1.86
N GLY A 19 10.95 8.43 2.98
CA GLY A 19 12.40 8.56 3.10
C GLY A 19 12.90 9.92 3.61
N GLU A 20 12.02 10.77 4.14
CA GLU A 20 12.44 12.04 4.73
C GLU A 20 13.38 11.86 5.92
N VAL A 21 14.30 12.82 6.10
CA VAL A 21 15.24 12.79 7.22
C VAL A 21 14.48 12.97 8.52
N ASP A 22 14.63 12.01 9.42
CA ASP A 22 14.05 12.05 10.75
C ASP A 22 15.02 11.37 11.73
N PRO A 23 15.89 12.15 12.39
CA PRO A 23 16.85 11.63 13.36
C PRO A 23 16.19 11.00 14.59
N THR A 24 14.88 11.22 14.80
CA THR A 24 14.12 10.66 15.92
C THR A 24 13.35 9.41 15.54
N ASN A 25 13.46 8.95 14.29
CA ASN A 25 12.71 7.83 13.79
C ASN A 25 13.04 6.52 14.53
N GLU A 26 11.99 5.79 14.93
CA GLU A 26 12.06 4.56 15.70
C GLU A 26 12.74 3.39 14.96
N THR A 27 12.85 3.45 13.63
CA THR A 27 13.56 2.43 12.83
C THR A 27 15.08 2.45 13.02
N GLY A 28 15.63 3.50 13.65
CA GLY A 28 17.07 3.63 13.89
C GLY A 28 17.90 3.99 12.65
N THR A 29 17.26 4.27 11.51
CA THR A 29 17.94 4.60 10.26
C THR A 29 18.25 6.09 10.13
N GLY A 30 17.58 6.95 10.90
CA GLY A 30 17.59 8.40 10.71
C GLY A 30 16.73 8.90 9.55
N TYR A 31 15.93 8.00 8.93
CA TYR A 31 15.03 8.31 7.83
C TYR A 31 13.65 7.71 8.08
N LYS A 32 12.61 8.39 7.61
CA LYS A 32 11.24 7.91 7.57
C LYS A 32 11.00 7.05 6.33
N ASN A 33 11.78 5.98 6.21
CA ASN A 33 11.86 5.15 5.01
C ASN A 33 10.82 4.01 4.96
N VAL A 34 10.02 3.84 6.03
CA VAL A 34 8.88 2.90 6.08
C VAL A 34 7.64 3.66 6.51
N MET A 35 6.58 3.58 5.71
CA MET A 35 5.28 4.21 5.98
C MET A 35 4.19 3.15 6.00
N THR A 36 3.40 3.12 7.07
CA THR A 36 2.33 2.12 7.27
C THR A 36 0.97 2.81 7.35
N TYR A 37 0.00 2.28 6.61
CA TYR A 37 -1.37 2.78 6.55
C TYR A 37 -2.35 1.62 6.72
N SER A 38 -3.29 1.72 7.65
CA SER A 38 -4.38 0.76 7.77
C SER A 38 -5.60 1.20 6.96
N PHE A 39 -6.39 0.24 6.50
CA PHE A 39 -7.68 0.48 5.86
C PHE A 39 -8.65 -0.67 6.13
N ASP A 40 -9.94 -0.34 6.21
CA ASP A 40 -11.00 -1.33 6.43
C ASP A 40 -11.30 -2.11 5.15
N VAL A 41 -11.64 -3.40 5.31
CA VAL A 41 -11.98 -4.28 4.20
C VAL A 41 -13.24 -5.09 4.47
N SER A 42 -14.02 -5.33 3.43
CA SER A 42 -15.05 -6.36 3.45
C SER A 42 -14.45 -7.75 3.27
N LYS A 43 -15.00 -8.74 3.97
CA LYS A 43 -14.59 -10.16 3.88
C LYS A 43 -14.86 -10.75 2.49
N ASN A 44 -14.05 -11.74 2.11
CA ASN A 44 -14.14 -12.50 0.86
C ASN A 44 -14.16 -11.60 -0.39
N ARG A 45 -13.24 -10.64 -0.42
CA ARG A 45 -13.04 -9.69 -1.51
C ARG A 45 -11.64 -9.81 -2.08
N MET A 46 -11.41 -9.15 -3.22
CA MET A 46 -10.10 -9.00 -3.83
C MET A 46 -9.73 -7.52 -3.84
N ILE A 47 -8.59 -7.18 -3.26
CA ILE A 47 -8.06 -5.82 -3.27
C ILE A 47 -6.92 -5.67 -4.26
N ARG A 48 -6.78 -4.45 -4.79
CA ARG A 48 -5.68 -4.03 -5.66
C ARG A 48 -5.18 -2.67 -5.20
N ALA A 49 -3.90 -2.40 -5.38
CA ALA A 49 -3.29 -1.11 -5.09
C ALA A 49 -2.60 -0.59 -6.36
N GLN A 50 -3.09 0.52 -6.91
CA GLN A 50 -2.34 1.28 -7.91
C GLN A 50 -1.34 2.14 -7.17
N VAL A 51 -0.09 2.03 -7.54
CA VAL A 51 1.01 2.80 -6.98
C VAL A 51 1.64 3.61 -8.10
N LYS A 52 1.92 4.88 -7.81
CA LYS A 52 2.69 5.78 -8.65
C LYS A 52 3.75 6.46 -7.82
N SER A 53 4.99 6.42 -8.27
CA SER A 53 6.16 6.90 -7.56
C SER A 53 7.17 7.46 -8.54
N ASP A 54 7.87 8.52 -8.14
CA ASP A 54 8.96 9.13 -8.90
C ASP A 54 10.30 8.35 -8.80
N ALA A 55 10.41 7.44 -7.83
CA ALA A 55 11.51 6.50 -7.66
C ALA A 55 11.00 5.07 -7.33
N PRO A 56 11.78 4.00 -7.57
CA PRO A 56 11.36 2.64 -7.24
C PRO A 56 11.13 2.46 -5.74
N ILE A 57 9.95 1.95 -5.36
CA ILE A 57 9.58 1.69 -3.95
C ILE A 57 9.12 0.25 -3.75
N ASP A 58 9.24 -0.24 -2.52
CA ASP A 58 8.67 -1.52 -2.13
C ASP A 58 7.27 -1.32 -1.58
N VAL A 59 6.35 -2.19 -1.98
CA VAL A 59 4.93 -2.13 -1.62
C VAL A 59 4.54 -3.45 -1.01
N VAL A 60 4.02 -3.42 0.21
CA VAL A 60 3.55 -4.60 0.93
C VAL A 60 2.09 -4.41 1.32
N ILE A 61 1.31 -5.47 1.14
CA ILE A 61 -0.04 -5.60 1.68
C ILE A 61 0.01 -6.62 2.81
N ALA A 62 -0.38 -6.21 4.00
CA ALA A 62 -0.41 -7.01 5.21
C ALA A 62 -1.85 -7.33 5.64
N ASN A 63 -2.05 -8.52 6.19
CA ASN A 63 -3.28 -8.91 6.87
C ASN A 63 -3.37 -8.26 8.26
N GLU A 64 -4.56 -8.31 8.86
CA GLU A 64 -4.85 -7.78 10.20
C GLU A 64 -3.96 -8.38 11.30
N ASP A 65 -3.56 -9.65 11.15
CA ASP A 65 -2.68 -10.36 12.08
C ASP A 65 -1.18 -10.05 11.87
N GLY A 66 -0.85 -9.13 10.96
CA GLY A 66 0.52 -8.77 10.60
C GLY A 66 1.19 -9.75 9.63
N SER A 67 0.50 -10.81 9.18
CA SER A 67 1.03 -11.70 8.15
C SER A 67 1.01 -11.06 6.76
N LEU A 68 1.88 -11.54 5.88
CA LEU A 68 1.99 -11.05 4.52
C LEU A 68 0.82 -11.53 3.65
N ALA A 69 0.06 -10.62 3.05
CA ALA A 69 -0.88 -10.94 1.98
C ALA A 69 -0.19 -10.94 0.61
N GLY A 70 0.77 -10.03 0.41
CA GLY A 70 1.66 -10.02 -0.75
C GLY A 70 2.56 -8.79 -0.79
N HIS A 71 3.59 -8.82 -1.63
CA HIS A 71 4.53 -7.71 -1.81
C HIS A 71 4.98 -7.59 -3.26
N ARG A 72 5.48 -6.40 -3.61
CA ARG A 72 6.14 -6.10 -4.88
C ARG A 72 7.25 -5.09 -4.63
N GLU A 73 8.43 -5.39 -5.14
CA GLU A 73 9.62 -4.55 -4.98
C GLU A 73 9.82 -3.65 -6.22
N GLY A 74 10.44 -2.49 -6.01
CA GLY A 74 10.87 -1.59 -7.09
C GLY A 74 9.75 -1.00 -7.96
N VAL A 75 8.57 -0.75 -7.37
CA VAL A 75 7.39 -0.21 -8.06
C VAL A 75 7.57 1.29 -8.35
N THR A 76 7.30 1.69 -9.60
CA THR A 76 7.24 3.10 -10.03
C THR A 76 5.86 3.47 -10.55
N ASP A 77 5.27 2.69 -11.45
CA ASP A 77 3.87 2.81 -11.87
C ASP A 77 3.32 1.41 -12.18
N ASP A 78 2.66 0.78 -11.19
CA ASP A 78 2.10 -0.58 -11.34
C ASP A 78 0.85 -0.76 -10.47
N VAL A 79 0.04 -1.76 -10.84
CA VAL A 79 -1.06 -2.27 -10.01
C VAL A 79 -0.58 -3.53 -9.30
N VAL A 80 -0.51 -3.46 -7.97
CA VAL A 80 -0.14 -4.58 -7.11
C VAL A 80 -1.40 -5.36 -6.70
N GLY A 81 -1.35 -6.69 -6.82
CA GLY A 81 -2.46 -7.61 -6.52
C GLY A 81 -2.98 -8.37 -7.75
N PRO A 82 -4.18 -8.98 -7.68
CA PRO A 82 -5.13 -8.91 -6.59
C PRO A 82 -4.76 -9.76 -5.37
N PHE A 83 -5.15 -9.31 -4.16
CA PHE A 83 -4.98 -10.06 -2.91
C PHE A 83 -6.33 -10.32 -2.24
N SER A 84 -6.50 -11.52 -1.67
CA SER A 84 -7.73 -11.91 -0.98
C SER A 84 -7.82 -11.27 0.41
N THR A 85 -8.94 -10.63 0.72
CA THR A 85 -9.23 -10.13 2.08
C THR A 85 -9.63 -11.26 3.04
N SER A 86 -9.98 -12.44 2.51
CA SER A 86 -10.30 -13.63 3.29
C SER A 86 -11.30 -13.33 4.42
N LYS A 87 -10.90 -13.50 5.69
CA LYS A 87 -11.73 -13.22 6.88
C LYS A 87 -11.40 -11.88 7.56
N ASN A 88 -10.44 -11.12 7.02
CA ASN A 88 -9.96 -9.89 7.64
C ASN A 88 -11.04 -8.82 7.66
N ALA A 89 -11.04 -8.00 8.71
CA ALA A 89 -11.85 -6.77 8.79
C ALA A 89 -11.02 -5.53 8.41
N SER A 90 -9.70 -5.61 8.56
CA SER A 90 -8.76 -4.56 8.15
C SER A 90 -7.51 -5.14 7.49
N MET A 91 -6.80 -4.32 6.73
CA MET A 91 -5.51 -4.67 6.13
C MET A 91 -4.56 -3.47 6.21
N GLY A 92 -3.27 -3.73 6.00
CA GLY A 92 -2.22 -2.72 5.99
C GLY A 92 -1.60 -2.54 4.61
N LEU A 93 -1.29 -1.31 4.24
CA LEU A 93 -0.38 -0.93 3.17
C LEU A 93 0.92 -0.46 3.80
N ILE A 94 2.05 -1.03 3.39
CA ILE A 94 3.38 -0.58 3.81
C ILE A 94 4.14 -0.14 2.55
N LEU A 95 4.70 1.06 2.59
CA LEU A 95 5.58 1.61 1.57
C LEU A 95 6.99 1.64 2.16
N GLY A 96 7.93 1.00 1.47
CA GLY A 96 9.31 0.86 1.89
C GLY A 96 10.28 1.47 0.90
N LEU A 97 11.33 2.09 1.42
CA LEU A 97 12.51 2.53 0.69
C LEU A 97 13.77 2.12 1.44
N TYR A 98 14.86 2.00 0.70
CA TYR A 98 16.18 1.90 1.31
C TYR A 98 16.51 3.20 2.07
N PRO A 99 17.10 3.13 3.28
CA PRO A 99 17.48 4.33 4.02
C PRO A 99 18.41 5.25 3.22
N GLY A 100 18.04 6.53 3.13
CA GLY A 100 18.75 7.53 2.33
C GLY A 100 18.10 7.84 0.98
N ASP A 101 17.29 6.92 0.45
CA ASP A 101 16.48 7.19 -0.74
C ASP A 101 15.23 7.99 -0.39
N LYS A 102 14.70 8.71 -1.38
CA LYS A 102 13.48 9.51 -1.24
C LYS A 102 12.57 9.28 -2.43
N ALA A 103 11.26 9.23 -2.16
CA ALA A 103 10.25 9.17 -3.20
C ALA A 103 8.98 9.93 -2.82
N THR A 104 8.29 10.44 -3.82
CA THR A 104 6.94 10.97 -3.73
C THR A 104 5.98 9.94 -4.31
N VAL A 105 5.07 9.43 -3.48
CA VAL A 105 4.24 8.27 -3.79
C VAL A 105 2.76 8.63 -3.72
N SER A 106 2.00 8.24 -4.73
CA SER A 106 0.54 8.26 -4.73
C SER A 106 0.02 6.83 -4.80
N VAL A 107 -0.96 6.50 -3.95
CA VAL A 107 -1.53 5.15 -3.87
C VAL A 107 -3.04 5.22 -3.86
N LYS A 108 -3.66 4.35 -4.65
CA LYS A 108 -5.10 4.08 -4.58
C LYS A 108 -5.34 2.61 -4.35
N VAL A 109 -5.99 2.28 -3.23
CA VAL A 109 -6.41 0.90 -2.93
C VAL A 109 -7.91 0.77 -3.17
N TRP A 110 -8.32 -0.28 -3.88
CA TRP A 110 -9.74 -0.56 -4.13
C TRP A 110 -10.06 -2.04 -4.08
N THR A 111 -11.34 -2.34 -3.90
CA THR A 111 -11.93 -3.67 -4.08
C THR A 111 -12.99 -3.63 -5.18
N ASP A 112 -13.23 -4.79 -5.81
CA ASP A 112 -14.39 -4.97 -6.69
C ASP A 112 -15.69 -4.91 -5.85
N SER A 113 -16.69 -4.13 -6.28
CA SER A 113 -18.02 -4.14 -5.63
C SER A 113 -18.68 -5.48 -5.85
N LYS A 114 -19.63 -5.82 -4.98
CA LYS A 114 -20.55 -6.93 -5.26
C LYS A 114 -21.52 -6.51 -6.35
#